data_AF-A0A952K8V4-F1
#
_entry.id   AF-A0A952K8V4-F1
#
_cell.length_a   1.000
_cell.length_b   1.000
_cell.length_c   1.000
_cell.angle_alpha   90.00
_cell.angle_beta   90.00
_cell.angle_gamma   90.00
#
_symmetry.space_group_name_H-M   'P 1'
#
loop_
_entity.id
_entity.type
_entity.pdbx_description
1 polymer ?
#
loop_
_entity_poly.entity_id
_entity_poly.type
_entity_poly.pdbx_seq_one_letter_code
_entity_poly.pdbx_strand_id
1 'polypeptide(L)'
;MDREPSSTPLEALPALPALPEGRFSGLTDFTKLIRQAFSVAAVQGWREIIVCDPDFGDWPLGERALIDALNDWYMTGRRVTMLAKNYDEVLRRHARFVT
;
A
#
# COMPACT_ATOMS: atom_id res chain seq x y z
N MET A 1 -53.78 4.92 13.20
CA MET A 1 -53.07 3.64 12.93
C MET A 1 -52.10 3.99 11.84
N ASP A 2 -51.06 4.74 12.24
CA ASP A 2 -50.20 5.49 11.35
C ASP A 2 -48.85 4.81 11.36
N ARG A 3 -48.64 3.99 10.35
CA ARG A 3 -47.38 3.27 10.16
C ARG A 3 -46.37 4.27 9.60
N GLU A 4 -45.53 4.84 10.46
CA GLU A 4 -44.36 5.60 10.02
C GLU A 4 -43.54 4.73 9.04
N PRO A 5 -43.08 5.30 7.91
CA PRO A 5 -42.17 4.60 7.02
C PRO A 5 -40.82 4.45 7.73
N SER A 6 -40.56 3.25 8.24
CA SER A 6 -39.27 2.86 8.81
C SER A 6 -38.19 3.10 7.76
N SER A 7 -37.51 4.24 7.86
CA SER A 7 -36.35 4.57 7.06
C SER A 7 -35.18 3.82 7.67
N THR A 8 -34.95 2.59 7.21
CA THR A 8 -33.70 1.89 7.46
C THR A 8 -32.59 2.79 6.91
N PRO A 9 -31.61 3.23 7.72
CA PRO A 9 -30.44 3.89 7.17
C PRO A 9 -29.83 2.91 6.17
N LEU A 10 -29.59 3.33 4.94
CA LEU A 10 -28.75 2.59 4.02
C LEU A 10 -27.41 2.42 4.74
N GLU A 11 -27.18 1.23 5.31
CA GLU A 11 -25.96 0.84 6.01
C GLU A 11 -24.80 1.40 5.19
N ALA A 12 -24.15 2.45 5.70
CA ALA A 12 -23.10 3.13 4.97
C ALA A 12 -22.01 2.09 4.71
N LEU A 13 -21.82 1.72 3.45
CA LEU A 13 -20.73 0.82 3.07
C LEU A 13 -19.46 1.33 3.74
N PRO A 14 -18.68 0.48 4.42
CA PRO A 14 -17.48 0.93 5.09
C PRO A 14 -16.63 1.70 4.08
N ALA A 15 -16.34 2.97 4.39
CA ALA A 15 -15.57 3.81 3.51
C ALA A 15 -14.22 3.12 3.24
N LEU A 16 -13.84 3.02 1.96
CA LEU A 16 -12.53 2.48 1.62
C LEU A 16 -11.46 3.32 2.30
N PRO A 17 -10.38 2.70 2.81
CA PRO A 17 -9.32 3.44 3.47
C PRO A 17 -8.72 4.44 2.49
N ALA A 18 -8.60 5.70 2.90
CA ALA A 18 -8.01 6.75 2.08
C ALA A 18 -6.47 6.67 2.13
N LEU A 19 -5.82 7.15 1.06
CA LEU A 19 -4.37 7.30 1.06
C LEU A 19 -4.00 8.34 2.14
N PRO A 20 -3.02 8.07 3.02
CA PRO A 20 -2.60 9.05 4.00
C PRO A 20 -2.02 10.30 3.33
N GLU A 21 -2.46 11.47 3.78
CA GLU A 21 -2.02 12.76 3.28
C GLU A 21 -1.31 13.57 4.37
N GLY A 22 -0.45 14.50 3.96
CA GLY A 22 0.23 15.43 4.86
C GLY A 22 1.75 15.27 4.89
N ARG A 23 2.38 15.97 5.83
CA ARG A 23 3.83 15.93 6.03
C ARG A 23 4.19 14.79 6.96
N PHE A 24 5.31 14.14 6.67
CA PHE A 24 5.94 13.14 7.52
C PHE A 24 7.40 13.51 7.78
N SER A 25 8.00 12.91 8.80
CA SER A 25 9.39 13.17 9.14
C SER A 25 10.11 11.89 9.55
N GLY A 26 11.24 11.65 8.90
CA GLY A 26 12.12 10.52 9.21
C GLY A 26 11.66 9.18 8.64
N LEU A 27 12.57 8.21 8.76
CA LEU A 27 12.46 6.89 8.15
C LEU A 27 11.29 6.07 8.70
N THR A 28 11.02 6.16 10.00
CA THR A 28 9.93 5.41 10.65
C THR A 28 8.56 5.79 10.09
N ASP A 29 8.32 7.09 9.91
CA ASP A 29 7.04 7.58 9.38
C ASP A 29 6.94 7.27 7.89
N PHE A 30 8.03 7.41 7.14
CA PHE A 30 8.11 6.95 5.75
C PHE A 30 7.72 5.47 5.61
N THR A 31 8.34 4.57 6.37
CA THR A 31 8.04 3.13 6.36
C THR A 31 6.58 2.83 6.71
N LYS A 32 5.99 3.54 7.67
CA LYS A 32 4.56 3.39 8.00
C LYS A 32 3.69 3.81 6.82
N LEU A 33 3.99 4.94 6.20
CA LEU A 33 3.22 5.47 5.06
C LEU A 33 3.30 4.54 3.85
N ILE A 34 4.48 4.00 3.53
CA ILE A 34 4.62 3.03 2.43
C ILE A 34 3.75 1.79 2.69
N ARG A 35 3.79 1.21 3.89
CA ARG A 35 2.92 0.06 4.22
C ARG A 35 1.44 0.39 4.11
N GLN A 36 1.03 1.55 4.61
CA GLN A 36 -0.37 2.01 4.50
C GLN A 36 -0.78 2.21 3.05
N ALA A 37 0.08 2.78 2.21
CA ALA A 37 -0.20 2.99 0.79
C ALA A 37 -0.44 1.67 0.04
N PHE A 38 0.38 0.65 0.27
CA PHE A 38 0.19 -0.67 -0.35
C PHE A 38 -1.09 -1.37 0.17
N SER A 39 -1.40 -1.25 1.46
CA SER A 39 -2.65 -1.75 2.02
C SER A 39 -3.88 -1.08 1.39
N VAL A 40 -3.84 0.25 1.23
CA VAL A 40 -4.88 1.01 0.52
C VAL A 40 -4.99 0.56 -0.93
N ALA A 41 -3.87 0.39 -1.64
CA ALA A 41 -3.84 -0.06 -3.02
C ALA A 41 -4.45 -1.47 -3.19
N ALA A 42 -4.21 -2.38 -2.24
CA ALA A 42 -4.82 -3.71 -2.21
C ALA A 42 -6.34 -3.63 -2.11
N VAL A 43 -6.84 -2.85 -1.14
CA VAL A 43 -8.27 -2.69 -0.85
C VAL A 43 -9.01 -1.95 -1.96
N GLN A 44 -8.42 -0.88 -2.50
CA GLN A 44 -9.01 -0.10 -3.60
C GLN A 44 -8.78 -0.73 -4.98
N GLY A 45 -7.94 -1.77 -5.06
CA GLY A 45 -7.68 -2.53 -6.29
C GLY A 45 -6.96 -1.76 -7.38
N TRP A 46 -5.94 -0.98 -7.01
CA TRP A 46 -5.15 -0.19 -7.96
C TRP A 46 -4.51 -1.10 -9.01
N ARG A 47 -4.56 -0.68 -10.28
CA ARG A 47 -4.03 -1.46 -11.41
C ARG A 47 -2.51 -1.36 -11.53
N GLU A 48 -1.96 -0.23 -11.14
CA GLU A 48 -0.53 0.05 -11.31
C GLU A 48 0.00 0.84 -10.13
N ILE A 49 1.19 0.45 -9.68
CA ILE A 49 1.98 1.19 -8.69
C ILE A 49 3.36 1.44 -9.31
N ILE A 50 3.78 2.70 -9.31
CA ILE A 50 5.12 3.10 -9.78
C ILE A 50 5.85 3.71 -8.59
N VAL A 51 7.04 3.19 -8.30
CA VAL A 51 7.91 3.69 -7.23
C VAL A 51 9.27 4.06 -7.81
N CYS A 52 9.84 5.16 -7.33
CA CYS A 52 11.11 5.69 -7.80
C CYS A 52 11.96 6.12 -6.61
N ASP A 53 13.17 5.59 -6.50
CA ASP A 53 14.12 5.89 -5.43
C ASP A 53 15.56 5.70 -5.95
N PRO A 54 16.56 6.45 -5.45
CA PRO A 54 17.95 6.27 -5.91
C PRO A 54 18.47 4.84 -5.79
N ASP A 55 18.17 4.13 -4.70
CA ASP A 55 18.70 2.80 -4.41
C ASP A 55 17.75 1.85 -3.63
N PHE A 56 16.61 2.34 -3.14
CA PHE A 56 15.65 1.61 -2.30
C PHE A 56 16.21 1.12 -0.95
N GLY A 57 17.35 1.64 -0.49
CA GLY A 57 17.98 1.21 0.77
C GLY A 57 17.15 1.48 2.01
N ASP A 58 16.39 2.58 2.00
CA ASP A 58 15.52 3.03 3.09
C ASP A 58 14.08 2.50 2.97
N TRP A 59 13.77 1.77 1.91
CA TRP A 59 12.42 1.25 1.71
C TRP A 59 12.17 -0.01 2.54
N PRO A 60 10.95 -0.24 3.04
CA PRO A 60 10.62 -1.43 3.81
C PRO A 60 10.42 -2.70 2.95
N LEU A 61 11.17 -2.86 1.85
CA LEU A 61 10.98 -3.94 0.87
C LEU A 61 11.21 -5.34 1.47
N GLY A 62 12.10 -5.46 2.46
CA GLY A 62 12.36 -6.69 3.19
C GLY A 62 11.40 -6.95 4.36
N GLU A 63 10.48 -6.03 4.68
CA GLU A 63 9.55 -6.22 5.79
C GLU A 63 8.41 -7.14 5.40
N ARG A 64 8.12 -8.10 6.27
CA ARG A 64 7.01 -9.03 6.08
C ARG A 64 5.67 -8.31 5.90
N ALA A 65 5.43 -7.25 6.65
CA ALA A 65 4.17 -6.49 6.55
C ALA A 65 3.98 -5.84 5.17
N LEU A 66 5.06 -5.39 4.52
CA LEU A 66 4.97 -4.86 3.17
C LEU A 66 4.76 -5.98 2.15
N ILE A 67 5.48 -7.09 2.30
CA ILE A 67 5.36 -8.27 1.42
C ILE A 67 3.95 -8.85 1.49
N ASP A 68 3.38 -8.98 2.68
CA ASP A 68 2.01 -9.44 2.88
C ASP A 68 1.01 -8.51 2.18
N ALA A 69 1.14 -7.19 2.34
CA ALA A 69 0.29 -6.21 1.65
C ALA A 69 0.47 -6.23 0.12
N LEU A 70 1.70 -6.44 -0.36
CA LEU A 70 2.01 -6.54 -1.78
C LEU A 70 1.45 -7.82 -2.38
N ASN A 71 1.47 -8.94 -1.65
CA ASN A 71 0.85 -10.20 -2.05
C ASN A 71 -0.68 -10.09 -2.09
N ASP A 72 -1.29 -9.44 -1.10
CA ASP A 72 -2.74 -9.16 -1.10
C ASP A 72 -3.13 -8.27 -2.28
N TRP A 73 -2.25 -7.35 -2.67
CA TRP A 73 -2.42 -6.53 -3.85
C TRP A 73 -2.11 -7.30 -5.15
N TYR A 74 -1.19 -8.26 -5.17
CA TYR A 74 -0.73 -8.91 -6.41
C TYR A 74 -1.77 -9.90 -6.95
N MET A 75 -2.66 -9.38 -7.80
CA MET A 75 -3.69 -10.12 -8.52
C MET A 75 -3.47 -9.97 -10.03
N THR A 76 -4.06 -10.88 -10.81
CA THR A 76 -3.94 -10.88 -12.28
C THR A 76 -4.26 -9.50 -12.87
N GLY A 77 -3.35 -8.96 -13.67
CA GLY A 77 -3.51 -7.66 -14.33
C GLY A 77 -3.04 -6.44 -13.53
N ARG A 78 -2.40 -6.64 -12.37
CA ARG A 78 -1.76 -5.56 -11.61
C ARG A 78 -0.25 -5.54 -11.85
N ARG A 79 0.34 -4.34 -11.95
CA ARG A 79 1.78 -4.15 -12.25
C ARG A 79 2.45 -3.21 -11.27
N VAL A 80 3.57 -3.65 -10.70
CA VAL A 80 4.49 -2.79 -9.94
C VAL A 80 5.66 -2.45 -10.84
N THR A 81 5.99 -1.16 -10.95
CA THR A 81 7.18 -0.68 -11.68
C THR A 81 8.10 0.01 -10.69
N MET A 82 9.35 -0.44 -10.61
CA MET A 82 10.36 0.14 -9.73
C MET A 82 11.46 0.78 -10.56
N LEU A 83 11.72 2.06 -10.33
CA LEU A 83 12.77 2.82 -11.00
C LEU A 83 13.87 3.16 -10.00
N ALA A 84 15.10 2.76 -10.29
CA ALA A 84 16.27 3.14 -9.50
C ALA A 84 17.46 3.53 -10.38
N LYS A 85 18.39 4.26 -9.78
CA LYS A 85 19.72 4.43 -10.38
C LYS A 85 20.54 3.14 -10.26
N ASN A 86 20.40 2.43 -9.14
CA ASN A 86 20.98 1.11 -8.91
C ASN A 86 20.06 0.29 -8.00
N TYR A 87 20.18 -1.04 -8.04
CA TYR A 87 19.35 -1.96 -7.24
C TYR A 87 20.18 -2.74 -6.21
N ASP A 88 21.40 -2.28 -5.93
CA ASP A 88 22.35 -3.04 -5.09
C ASP A 88 21.83 -3.18 -3.66
N GLU A 89 21.20 -2.14 -3.10
CA GLU A 89 20.64 -2.17 -1.75
C GLU A 89 19.39 -3.06 -1.67
N VAL A 90 18.62 -3.22 -2.76
CA VAL A 90 17.52 -4.20 -2.82
C VAL A 90 18.04 -5.62 -2.64
N LEU A 91 19.09 -5.97 -3.38
CA LEU A 91 19.71 -7.30 -3.30
C LEU A 91 20.42 -7.53 -1.96
N ARG A 92 21.05 -6.49 -1.40
CA ARG A 92 21.84 -6.58 -0.16
C ARG A 92 21.00 -6.57 1.11
N ARG A 93 19.95 -5.75 1.17
CA ARG A 93 19.16 -5.52 2.39
C ARG A 93 17.80 -6.19 2.36
N HIS A 94 17.23 -6.39 1.18
CA HIS A 94 15.83 -6.81 1.03
C HIS A 94 15.73 -8.20 0.42
N ALA A 95 16.45 -9.16 1.00
CA ALA A 95 16.53 -10.55 0.50
C ALA A 95 15.18 -11.27 0.37
N ARG A 96 14.11 -10.76 1.00
CA ARG A 96 12.75 -11.32 0.91
C ARG A 96 11.92 -10.74 -0.24
N PHE A 97 12.37 -9.65 -0.85
CA PHE A 97 11.65 -8.99 -1.93
C PHE A 97 11.79 -9.72 -3.27
N VAL A 98 12.85 -10.53 -3.44
CA VAL A 98 13.27 -11.11 -4.73
C VAL A 98 13.10 -12.65 -4.77
N THR A 99 12.37 -13.25 -3.82
CA THR A 99 12.25 -14.71 -3.69
C THR A 99 10.85 -15.20 -4.02
#